data_AF-A0A1N6XI17-F1
#
_entry.id   AF-A0A1N6XI17-F1
#
_cell.length_a   1.000
_cell.length_b   1.000
_cell.length_c   1.000
_cell.angle_alpha   90.00
_cell.angle_beta   90.00
_cell.angle_gamma   90.00
#
_symmetry.space_group_name_H-M   'P 1'
#
loop_
_entity.id
_entity.type
_entity.pdbx_description
1 polymer ?
#
loop_
_entity_poly.entity_id
_entity_poly.type
_entity_poly.pdbx_seq_one_letter_code
_entity_poly.pdbx_strand_id
1 'polypeptide(L)'
;MPSNGLAWVVRAQSALVRGDIDGFLSDLKLSQRVTPNEAAKARLRVILAEANMALLDEPARQAHISDIRMLAGTTEGMRWIAQRYLANPEYRETIVQVIESLPDERQRRFLGELKNSPST
;
A
#
# COMPACT_ATOMS: atom_id res chain seq x y z
N MET A 1 13.17 20.69 6.45
CA MET A 1 12.88 19.41 5.75
C MET A 1 11.37 19.26 5.67
N PRO A 2 10.76 18.81 4.55
CA PRO A 2 9.31 18.62 4.52
C PRO A 2 8.95 17.47 5.47
N SER A 3 8.27 17.81 6.56
CA SER A 3 7.58 16.88 7.47
C SER A 3 6.34 16.24 6.84
N ASN A 4 6.02 16.62 5.59
CA ASN A 4 4.84 16.17 4.89
C ASN A 4 5.16 14.91 4.07
N GLY A 5 4.68 13.74 4.53
CA GLY A 5 4.78 12.47 3.80
C GLY A 5 4.25 12.52 2.37
N LEU A 6 3.30 13.42 2.06
CA LEU A 6 2.79 13.63 0.70
C LEU A 6 3.86 14.19 -0.24
N ALA A 7 4.70 15.12 0.22
CA ALA A 7 5.74 15.70 -0.61
C ALA A 7 6.73 14.63 -1.10
N TRP A 8 7.03 13.65 -0.25
CA TRP A 8 7.86 12.51 -0.61
C TRP A 8 7.17 11.59 -1.62
N VAL A 9 5.86 11.34 -1.53
CA VAL A 9 5.13 10.58 -2.57
C VAL A 9 5.17 11.30 -3.91
N VAL A 10 4.93 12.62 -3.92
CA VAL A 10 4.96 13.43 -5.16
C VAL A 10 6.35 13.40 -5.78
N ARG A 11 7.40 13.49 -4.97
CA ARG A 11 8.77 13.37 -5.48
C ARG A 11 9.07 11.97 -6.01
N ALA A 12 8.62 10.92 -5.35
CA ALA A 12 8.78 9.54 -5.81
C ALA A 12 8.11 9.35 -7.19
N GLN A 13 6.89 9.87 -7.37
CA GLN A 13 6.22 9.86 -8.67
C GLN A 13 6.98 10.68 -9.72
N SER A 14 7.52 11.84 -9.35
CA SER A 14 8.32 12.67 -10.24
C SER A 14 9.63 12.00 -10.64
N ALA A 15 10.23 11.19 -9.76
CA ALA A 15 11.44 10.44 -10.04
C ALA A 15 11.16 9.33 -11.07
N LEU A 16 10.04 8.61 -10.96
CA LEU A 16 9.60 7.65 -11.98
C LEU A 16 9.45 8.29 -13.37
N VAL A 17 8.84 9.48 -13.45
CA VAL A 17 8.69 10.21 -14.72
C VAL A 17 10.05 10.54 -15.37
N ARG A 18 11.09 10.74 -14.55
CA ARG A 18 12.46 11.01 -15.03
C ARG A 18 13.30 9.75 -15.25
N GLY A 19 12.76 8.56 -15.00
CA GLY A 19 13.52 7.30 -15.02
C GLY A 19 14.50 7.14 -13.85
N ASP A 20 14.39 7.97 -12.82
CA ASP A 20 15.23 7.95 -11.63
C ASP A 20 14.67 6.93 -10.62
N ILE A 21 15.05 5.66 -10.82
CA ILE A 21 14.57 4.53 -9.99
C ILE A 21 15.08 4.64 -8.55
N ASP A 22 16.34 5.04 -8.37
CA ASP A 22 16.92 5.22 -7.04
C ASP A 22 16.20 6.33 -6.26
N GLY A 23 15.91 7.45 -6.93
CA GLY A 23 15.11 8.54 -6.37
C GLY A 23 13.69 8.10 -6.01
N PHE A 24 13.04 7.31 -6.89
CA PHE A 24 11.73 6.73 -6.61
C PHE A 24 11.73 5.88 -5.35
N LEU A 25 12.64 4.91 -5.25
CA LEU A 25 12.73 4.00 -4.11
C LEU A 25 13.07 4.75 -2.82
N SER A 26 14.03 5.68 -2.88
CA SER A 26 14.43 6.49 -1.73
C SER A 26 13.28 7.34 -1.20
N ASP A 27 12.59 8.06 -2.08
CA ASP A 27 11.49 8.96 -1.69
C ASP A 27 10.25 8.18 -1.21
N LEU A 28 9.98 6.99 -1.76
CA LEU A 28 8.90 6.12 -1.28
C LEU A 28 9.18 5.63 0.15
N LYS A 29 10.42 5.18 0.42
CA LYS A 29 10.88 4.76 1.75
C LYS A 29 10.83 5.91 2.75
N LEU A 30 11.26 7.11 2.35
CA LEU A 30 11.19 8.30 3.20
C LEU A 30 9.75 8.67 3.53
N SER A 31 8.83 8.64 2.55
CA SER A 31 7.41 8.89 2.79
C SER A 31 6.83 7.96 3.86
N GLN A 32 7.12 6.65 3.75
CA GLN A 32 6.67 5.66 4.73
C GLN A 32 7.25 5.95 6.11
N ARG A 33 8.56 6.22 6.19
CA ARG A 33 9.24 6.49 7.45
C ARG A 33 8.70 7.71 8.18
N VAL A 34 8.36 8.79 7.48
CA VAL A 34 7.86 10.02 8.11
C VAL A 34 6.36 10.00 8.38
N THR A 35 5.59 9.16 7.68
CA THR A 35 4.12 9.05 7.83
C THR A 35 3.65 7.58 7.86
N PRO A 36 4.13 6.74 8.80
CA PRO A 36 3.86 5.31 8.78
C PRO A 36 2.39 4.97 9.12
N ASN A 37 1.72 5.84 9.87
CA ASN A 37 0.38 5.59 10.42
C ASN A 37 -0.72 6.45 9.77
N GLU A 38 -0.40 7.19 8.69
CA GLU A 38 -1.38 8.04 8.01
C GLU A 38 -2.05 7.29 6.85
N ALA A 39 -3.28 6.82 7.06
CA ALA A 39 -4.05 6.03 6.09
C ALA A 39 -4.09 6.65 4.68
N ALA A 40 -4.33 7.97 4.58
CA ALA A 40 -4.36 8.66 3.30
C ALA A 40 -3.02 8.57 2.54
N LYS A 41 -1.88 8.61 3.24
CA LYS A 41 -0.55 8.58 2.61
C LYS A 41 -0.15 7.15 2.27
N ALA A 42 -0.46 6.20 3.14
CA ALA A 42 -0.26 4.78 2.84
C ALA A 42 -1.04 4.32 1.61
N ARG A 43 -2.28 4.77 1.42
CA ARG A 43 -3.02 4.48 0.16
C ARG A 43 -2.26 4.96 -1.07
N LEU A 44 -1.77 6.20 -1.05
CA LEU A 44 -1.00 6.74 -2.18
C LEU A 44 0.29 5.95 -2.42
N ARG A 45 1.01 5.59 -1.36
CA ARG A 45 2.21 4.75 -1.46
C ARG A 45 1.90 3.36 -2.01
N VAL A 46 0.82 2.73 -1.56
CA VAL A 46 0.39 1.40 -2.04
C VAL A 46 0.00 1.45 -3.52
N ILE A 47 -0.74 2.48 -3.95
CA ILE A 47 -1.06 2.70 -5.38
C ILE A 47 0.22 2.81 -6.20
N LEU A 48 1.17 3.64 -5.76
CA LEU A 48 2.40 3.88 -6.49
C LEU A 48 3.31 2.64 -6.51
N ALA A 49 3.39 1.91 -5.40
CA ALA A 49 4.16 0.68 -5.27
C ALA A 49 3.61 -0.42 -6.18
N GLU A 50 2.31 -0.67 -6.15
CA GLU A 50 1.68 -1.70 -6.98
C GLU A 50 1.85 -1.43 -8.48
N ALA A 51 1.64 -0.17 -8.90
CA ALA A 51 1.88 0.25 -10.29
C ALA A 51 3.34 0.09 -10.75
N ASN A 52 4.29 -0.12 -9.84
CA ASN A 52 5.73 -0.20 -10.10
C ASN A 52 6.39 -1.41 -9.41
N MET A 53 5.65 -2.50 -9.18
CA MET A 53 6.13 -3.66 -8.42
C MET A 53 7.44 -4.26 -8.93
N ALA A 54 7.64 -4.27 -10.25
CA ALA A 54 8.86 -4.80 -10.86
C ALA A 54 10.12 -4.00 -10.49
N LEU A 55 9.95 -2.73 -10.07
CA LEU A 55 11.03 -1.83 -9.71
C LEU A 55 11.35 -1.84 -8.22
N LEU A 56 10.49 -2.45 -7.37
CA LEU A 56 10.67 -2.42 -5.93
C LEU A 56 11.84 -3.31 -5.47
N ASP A 57 12.79 -2.69 -4.78
CA ASP A 57 13.77 -3.36 -3.94
C ASP A 57 13.10 -3.99 -2.71
N GLU A 58 13.81 -4.90 -2.04
CA GLU A 58 13.27 -5.60 -0.86
C GLU A 58 12.80 -4.63 0.25
N PRO A 59 13.56 -3.57 0.61
CA PRO A 59 13.09 -2.57 1.56
C PRO A 59 11.78 -1.87 1.15
N ALA A 60 11.60 -1.52 -0.13
CA ALA A 60 10.37 -0.91 -0.62
C ALA A 60 9.20 -1.90 -0.65
N ARG A 61 9.44 -3.19 -0.93
CA ARG A 61 8.43 -4.26 -0.78
C ARG A 61 7.96 -4.39 0.67
N GLN A 62 8.88 -4.37 1.63
CA GLN A 62 8.52 -4.41 3.05
C GLN A 62 7.76 -3.16 3.52
N ALA A 63 8.11 -1.98 2.99
CA ALA A 63 7.37 -0.75 3.22
C ALA A 63 5.93 -0.85 2.68
N HIS A 64 5.76 -1.39 1.47
CA HIS A 64 4.46 -1.63 0.85
C HIS A 64 3.60 -2.60 1.66
N ILE A 65 4.16 -3.73 2.11
CA ILE A 65 3.50 -4.69 3.01
C ILE A 65 3.06 -4.00 4.32
N SER A 66 3.91 -3.15 4.88
CA SER A 66 3.62 -2.40 6.10
C SER A 66 2.45 -1.42 5.92
N ASP A 67 2.36 -0.77 4.77
CA ASP A 67 1.24 0.11 4.43
C ASP A 67 -0.07 -0.67 4.27
N ILE A 68 -0.06 -1.85 3.61
CA ILE A 68 -1.25 -2.73 3.56
C ILE A 68 -1.67 -3.13 4.97
N ARG A 69 -0.72 -3.56 5.81
CA ARG A 69 -1.00 -3.96 7.21
C ARG A 69 -1.61 -2.83 8.02
N MET A 70 -1.11 -1.60 7.84
CA MET A 70 -1.64 -0.43 8.53
C MET A 70 -3.06 -0.11 8.05
N LEU A 71 -3.31 -0.13 6.74
CA LEU A 71 -4.64 0.10 6.18
C LEU A 71 -5.65 -0.95 6.65
N ALA A 72 -5.26 -2.22 6.71
CA ALA A 72 -6.07 -3.32 7.26
C ALA A 72 -6.38 -3.14 8.75
N GLY A 73 -5.66 -2.27 9.47
CA GLY A 73 -5.97 -1.88 10.83
C GLY A 73 -7.19 -0.94 10.95
N THR A 74 -7.65 -0.35 9.85
CA THR A 74 -8.76 0.62 9.82
C THR A 74 -9.97 0.06 9.09
N THR A 75 -11.18 0.53 9.43
CA THR A 75 -12.41 0.15 8.73
C THR A 75 -12.36 0.48 7.25
N GLU A 76 -12.02 1.73 6.95
CA GLU A 76 -12.03 2.25 5.60
C GLU A 76 -10.88 1.67 4.76
N GLY A 77 -9.73 1.43 5.37
CA GLY A 77 -8.60 0.78 4.72
C GLY A 77 -8.88 -0.69 4.42
N MET A 78 -9.52 -1.42 5.33
CA MET A 78 -9.91 -2.82 5.09
C MET A 78 -10.86 -2.95 3.88
N ARG A 79 -11.89 -2.11 3.81
CA ARG A 79 -12.80 -2.07 2.67
C ARG A 79 -12.07 -1.76 1.37
N TRP A 80 -11.16 -0.79 1.40
CA TRP A 80 -10.37 -0.41 0.25
C TRP A 80 -9.44 -1.54 -0.24
N ILE A 81 -8.79 -2.27 0.68
CA ILE A 81 -7.97 -3.45 0.34
C ILE A 81 -8.85 -4.55 -0.28
N ALA A 82 -10.06 -4.79 0.26
CA ALA A 82 -10.98 -5.78 -0.29
C ALA A 82 -11.41 -5.46 -1.73
N GLN A 83 -11.74 -4.20 -2.02
CA GLN A 83 -12.02 -3.74 -3.40
C GLN A 83 -10.82 -3.95 -4.32
N ARG A 84 -9.63 -3.66 -3.83
CA ARG A 84 -8.38 -3.78 -4.57
C ARG A 84 -8.02 -5.24 -4.87
N TYR A 85 -8.27 -6.15 -3.93
CA TYR A 85 -8.17 -7.60 -4.11
C TYR A 85 -9.09 -8.09 -5.23
N LEU A 86 -10.33 -7.59 -5.28
CA LEU A 86 -11.27 -7.98 -6.33
C LEU A 86 -10.83 -7.45 -7.70
N ALA A 87 -10.45 -6.17 -7.76
CA ALA A 87 -10.16 -5.47 -9.02
C ALA A 87 -8.80 -5.81 -9.65
N ASN A 88 -7.81 -6.26 -8.89
CA ASN A 88 -6.43 -6.45 -9.38
C ASN A 88 -5.93 -7.87 -9.07
N PRO A 89 -6.15 -8.85 -9.98
CA PRO A 89 -5.74 -10.24 -9.79
C PRO A 89 -4.27 -10.43 -9.45
N GLU A 90 -3.39 -9.60 -10.01
CA GLU A 90 -1.93 -9.64 -9.85
C GLU A 90 -1.46 -9.35 -8.41
N TYR A 91 -2.25 -8.64 -7.60
CA TYR A 91 -1.87 -8.30 -6.21
C TYR A 91 -2.60 -9.15 -5.17
N ARG A 92 -3.45 -10.09 -5.60
CA ARG A 92 -4.23 -10.93 -4.70
C ARG A 92 -3.34 -11.74 -3.77
N GLU A 93 -2.26 -12.31 -4.28
CA GLU A 93 -1.34 -13.12 -3.49
C GLU A 93 -0.70 -12.30 -2.37
N THR A 94 -0.17 -11.11 -2.68
CA THR A 94 0.40 -10.21 -1.66
C THR A 94 -0.63 -9.80 -0.63
N ILE A 95 -1.84 -9.42 -1.05
CA ILE A 95 -2.91 -9.06 -0.11
C ILE A 95 -3.25 -10.24 0.79
N VAL A 96 -3.42 -11.44 0.25
CA VAL A 96 -3.73 -12.66 1.01
C VAL A 96 -2.63 -12.94 2.03
N GLN A 97 -1.36 -12.94 1.63
CA GLN A 97 -0.24 -13.15 2.54
C GLN A 97 -0.23 -12.13 3.70
N VAL A 98 -0.52 -10.86 3.41
CA VAL A 98 -0.63 -9.86 4.48
C VAL A 98 -1.82 -10.15 5.39
N ILE A 99 -3.00 -10.42 4.84
CA ILE A 99 -4.22 -10.67 5.62
C ILE A 99 -4.07 -11.93 6.48
N GLU A 100 -3.52 -13.02 5.95
CA GLU A 100 -3.28 -14.26 6.70
C GLU A 100 -2.27 -14.08 7.83
N SER A 101 -1.37 -13.09 7.74
CA SER A 101 -0.46 -12.73 8.83
C SER A 101 -1.13 -11.94 9.97
N LEU A 102 -2.37 -11.50 9.79
CA LEU A 102 -3.12 -10.73 10.80
C LEU A 102 -3.90 -11.65 11.75
N PRO A 103 -4.29 -11.17 12.94
CA PRO A 103 -5.19 -11.91 13.83
C PRO A 103 -6.53 -12.27 13.15
N ASP A 104 -7.13 -13.41 13.55
CA ASP A 104 -8.37 -13.97 12.98
C ASP A 104 -9.53 -12.99 12.87
N GLU A 105 -9.64 -12.05 13.81
CA GLU A 105 -10.64 -10.99 13.76
C GLU A 105 -10.52 -10.13 12.49
N ARG A 106 -9.29 -9.74 12.12
CA ARG A 106 -9.02 -8.95 10.93
C ARG A 106 -9.22 -9.78 9.66
N GLN A 107 -8.86 -11.06 9.67
CA GLN A 107 -9.14 -11.97 8.55
C GLN A 107 -10.64 -12.11 8.29
N ARG A 108 -11.44 -12.37 9.34
CA ARG A 108 -12.91 -12.45 9.24
C ARG A 108 -13.51 -11.15 8.75
N ARG A 109 -12.98 -10.02 9.19
CA ARG A 109 -13.41 -8.70 8.72
C ARG A 109 -13.15 -8.53 7.22
N PHE A 110 -11.96 -8.88 6.75
CA PHE A 110 -11.63 -8.83 5.32
C PHE A 110 -12.61 -9.66 4.48
N LEU A 111 -12.88 -10.90 4.91
CA LEU A 111 -13.88 -11.77 4.27
C LEU A 111 -15.28 -11.15 4.29
N GLY A 112 -15.64 -10.45 5.37
CA GLY A 112 -16.88 -9.68 5.47
C GLY A 112 -16.96 -8.56 4.43
N GLU A 113 -15.90 -7.77 4.27
CA GLU A 113 -15.84 -6.70 3.25
C GLU A 113 -15.90 -7.28 1.83
N LEU A 114 -15.31 -8.46 1.55
CA LEU A 114 -15.44 -9.13 0.27
C LEU A 114 -16.88 -9.53 -0.05
N LYS A 115 -17.62 -10.06 0.94
CA LYS A 115 -19.04 -10.44 0.77
C LYS A 115 -19.96 -9.24 0.54
N ASN A 116 -19.60 -8.09 1.12
CA ASN A 116 -20.39 -6.85 1.03
C ASN A 116 -20.02 -5.98 -0.18
N SER A 117 -18.96 -6.32 -0.90
CA SER A 117 -18.54 -5.57 -2.08
C SER A 117 -19.40 -5.97 -3.28
N PRO A 118 -20.02 -5.01 -4.00
CA PRO A 118 -20.81 -5.33 -5.18
C PRO A 118 -19.92 -6.01 -6.22
N SER A 119 -20.40 -7.12 -6.79
CA SER A 119 -19.78 -7.76 -7.94
C SER A 119 -19.82 -6.77 -9.10
N THR A 120 -18.68 -6.18 -9.45
CA THR A 120 -18.49 -5.43 -10.70
C THR A 120 -18.47 -6.38 -11.88
#